data_AF-A0A946SXV8-F1
#
_entry.id   AF-A0A946SXV8-F1
#
_cell.length_a   1.000
_cell.length_b   1.000
_cell.length_c   1.000
_cell.angle_alpha   90.00
_cell.angle_beta   90.00
_cell.angle_gamma   90.00
#
_symmetry.space_group_name_H-M   'P 1'
#
loop_
_entity.id
_entity.type
_entity.pdbx_description
1 polymer ?
#
loop_
_entity_poly.entity_id
_entity_poly.type
_entity_poly.pdbx_seq_one_letter_code
_entity_poly.pdbx_strand_id
1 'polypeptide(L)'
;MNINVNVDRSDVQQLNSAINKLKTYSAVKFYQEIQKAGLNASYKVKKDAPFDTGNLRLNVKWDGKAVRSDAPYSGFLEFGTENQKKQEYFFKNILAELKRTIRTIETKIQRTLRR
;
A
#
# COMPACT_ATOMS: atom_id res chain seq x y z
N MET A 1 -41.91 -27.50 12.21
CA MET A 1 -40.82 -27.66 13.19
C MET A 1 -40.04 -26.36 13.19
N ASN A 2 -40.06 -25.58 14.27
CA ASN A 2 -39.19 -24.41 14.42
C ASN A 2 -37.93 -24.84 15.13
N ILE A 3 -36.81 -24.89 14.42
CA ILE A 3 -35.49 -25.15 15.02
C ILE A 3 -35.02 -23.83 15.60
N ASN A 4 -35.10 -23.69 16.92
CA ASN A 4 -34.60 -22.51 17.63
C ASN A 4 -33.15 -22.78 18.03
N VAL A 5 -32.21 -22.29 17.24
CA VAL A 5 -30.78 -22.38 17.56
C VAL A 5 -30.48 -21.28 18.60
N ASN A 6 -30.33 -21.66 19.86
CA ASN A 6 -29.86 -20.75 20.91
C ASN A 6 -28.39 -20.41 20.65
N VAL A 7 -28.13 -19.28 20.00
CA VAL A 7 -26.78 -18.72 19.91
C VAL A 7 -26.40 -18.19 21.30
N ASP A 8 -25.24 -18.59 21.81
CA ASP A 8 -24.76 -18.11 23.09
C ASP A 8 -24.62 -16.58 23.05
N ARG A 9 -25.17 -15.91 24.07
CA ARG A 9 -25.12 -14.45 24.17
C ARG A 9 -23.68 -13.92 24.21
N SER A 10 -22.76 -14.70 24.78
CA SER A 10 -21.32 -14.39 24.81
C SER A 10 -20.71 -14.43 23.41
N ASP A 11 -21.08 -15.40 22.57
CA ASP A 11 -20.63 -15.49 21.17
C ASP A 11 -21.12 -14.30 20.36
N VAL A 12 -22.39 -13.90 20.52
CA VAL A 12 -22.96 -12.70 19.87
C VAL A 12 -22.23 -11.43 20.31
N GLN A 13 -21.87 -11.31 21.59
CA GLN A 13 -21.11 -10.17 22.09
C GLN A 13 -19.68 -10.12 21.55
N GLN A 14 -19.00 -11.27 21.46
CA GLN A 14 -17.67 -11.37 20.85
C GLN A 14 -17.71 -10.96 19.37
N LEU A 15 -18.70 -11.45 18.63
CA LEU A 15 -18.92 -11.08 17.23
C LEU A 15 -19.13 -9.56 17.08
N ASN A 16 -20.00 -8.97 17.89
CA ASN A 16 -20.26 -7.53 17.87
C ASN A 16 -19.01 -6.70 18.19
N SER A 17 -18.21 -7.14 19.17
CA SER A 17 -16.94 -6.50 19.51
C SER A 17 -15.95 -6.55 18.35
N ALA A 18 -15.80 -7.71 17.70
CA ALA A 18 -14.94 -7.87 16.52
C ALA A 18 -15.37 -6.97 15.35
N ILE A 19 -16.69 -6.91 15.06
CA ILE A 19 -17.25 -6.03 14.02
C ILE A 19 -16.97 -4.55 14.34
N ASN A 20 -17.14 -4.12 15.59
CA ASN A 20 -16.87 -2.74 15.99
C ASN A 20 -15.39 -2.37 15.89
N LYS A 21 -14.49 -3.30 16.24
CA LYS A 21 -13.04 -3.12 16.07
C LYS A 21 -12.65 -2.99 14.60
N LEU A 22 -13.25 -3.80 13.71
CA LEU A 22 -13.06 -3.70 12.26
C LEU A 22 -13.56 -2.37 11.70
N LYS A 23 -14.77 -1.92 12.10
CA LYS A 23 -15.32 -0.61 11.70
C LYS A 23 -14.41 0.54 12.11
N THR A 24 -13.87 0.49 13.33
CA THR A 24 -12.94 1.51 13.84
C THR A 24 -11.60 1.51 13.08
N TYR A 25 -11.16 0.35 12.59
CA TYR A 25 -9.99 0.24 11.74
C TYR A 25 -10.22 0.81 10.33
N SER A 26 -11.46 0.82 9.82
CA SER A 26 -11.71 0.80 8.37
C SER A 26 -11.37 2.09 7.63
N ALA A 27 -11.58 3.28 8.20
CA ALA A 27 -11.42 4.53 7.43
C ALA A 27 -10.10 5.25 7.74
N VAL A 28 -9.91 5.66 9.01
CA VAL A 28 -8.77 6.51 9.40
C VAL A 28 -7.45 5.75 9.30
N LYS A 29 -7.39 4.52 9.85
CA LYS A 29 -6.15 3.73 9.84
C LYS A 29 -5.83 3.23 8.44
N PHE A 30 -6.82 2.80 7.68
CA PHE A 30 -6.62 2.41 6.29
C PHE A 30 -6.03 3.55 5.45
N TYR A 31 -6.61 4.75 5.54
CA TYR A 31 -6.09 5.92 4.84
C TYR A 31 -4.63 6.24 5.24
N GLN A 32 -4.30 6.17 6.54
CA GLN A 32 -2.93 6.36 7.01
C GLN A 32 -1.96 5.32 6.44
N GLU A 33 -2.36 4.05 6.33
CA GLU A 33 -1.53 3.03 5.69
C GLU A 33 -1.29 3.33 4.20
N ILE A 34 -2.30 3.81 3.47
CA ILE A 34 -2.16 4.21 2.07
C ILE A 34 -1.21 5.41 1.94
N GLN A 35 -1.35 6.44 2.78
CA GLN A 35 -0.43 7.58 2.76
C GLN A 35 1.02 7.16 3.04
N LYS A 36 1.21 6.30 4.04
CA LYS A 36 2.53 5.75 4.37
C LYS A 36 3.09 4.90 3.22
N ALA A 37 2.25 4.11 2.57
CA ALA A 37 2.65 3.30 1.43
C ALA A 37 3.11 4.15 0.25
N GLY A 38 2.36 5.20 -0.10
CA GLY A 38 2.73 6.13 -1.17
C GLY A 38 4.06 6.85 -0.90
N LEU A 39 4.26 7.32 0.33
CA LEU A 39 5.54 7.92 0.75
C LEU A 39 6.71 6.94 0.66
N ASN A 40 6.55 5.73 1.21
CA ASN A 40 7.60 4.71 1.16
C ASN A 40 7.93 4.26 -0.26
N ALA A 41 6.91 4.09 -1.11
CA ALA A 41 7.10 3.76 -2.52
C ALA A 41 7.88 4.86 -3.22
N SER A 42 7.49 6.13 -3.05
CA SER A 42 8.22 7.26 -3.64
C SER A 42 9.69 7.31 -3.17
N TYR A 43 9.94 7.05 -1.90
CA TYR A 43 11.31 6.99 -1.35
C TYR A 43 12.14 5.87 -1.98
N LYS A 44 11.58 4.67 -2.13
CA LYS A 44 12.28 3.54 -2.77
C LYS A 44 12.55 3.78 -4.23
N VAL A 45 11.57 4.30 -4.97
CA VAL A 45 11.75 4.71 -6.37
C VAL A 45 12.89 5.73 -6.47
N LYS A 46 12.95 6.74 -5.60
CA LYS A 46 14.06 7.71 -5.57
C LYS A 46 15.41 7.05 -5.29
N LYS A 47 15.45 6.12 -4.34
CA LYS A 47 16.68 5.44 -3.94
C LYS A 47 17.25 4.59 -5.07
N ASP A 48 16.39 3.84 -5.75
CA ASP A 48 16.78 2.88 -6.78
C ASP A 48 16.82 3.50 -8.18
N ALA A 49 16.35 4.75 -8.34
CA ALA A 49 16.44 5.49 -9.59
C ALA A 49 17.91 5.56 -10.06
N PRO A 50 18.15 5.28 -11.37
CA PRO A 50 19.45 5.43 -11.99
C PRO A 50 20.09 6.78 -11.67
N PHE A 51 21.40 6.77 -11.45
CA PHE A 51 22.14 7.99 -11.22
C PHE A 51 22.35 8.72 -12.56
N ASP A 52 21.79 9.91 -12.65
CA ASP A 52 21.95 10.83 -13.77
C ASP A 52 22.66 12.12 -13.28
N THR A 53 21.90 13.18 -13.04
CA THR A 53 22.29 14.45 -12.40
C THR A 53 21.53 14.66 -11.08
N GLY A 54 20.72 13.68 -10.66
CA GLY A 54 19.76 13.78 -9.56
C GLY A 54 18.37 14.23 -10.02
N ASN A 55 18.21 14.68 -11.26
CA ASN A 55 16.94 15.19 -11.79
C ASN A 55 15.82 14.14 -11.71
N LEU A 56 16.10 12.88 -12.03
CA LEU A 56 15.10 11.81 -11.92
C LEU A 56 14.62 11.63 -10.47
N ARG A 57 15.55 11.64 -9.51
CA ARG A 57 15.24 11.50 -8.07
C ARG A 57 14.43 12.66 -7.53
N LEU A 58 14.74 13.88 -7.97
CA LEU A 58 14.05 15.10 -7.52
C LEU A 58 12.61 15.17 -8.04
N ASN A 59 12.34 14.58 -9.20
CA ASN A 59 11.01 14.65 -9.85
C ASN A 59 10.06 13.51 -9.47
N VAL A 60 10.49 12.53 -8.68
CA VAL A 60 9.60 11.49 -8.14
C VAL A 60 8.85 12.04 -6.93
N LYS A 61 7.52 11.90 -6.88
CA LYS A 61 6.70 12.40 -5.76
C LYS A 61 5.44 11.59 -5.53
N TRP A 62 5.00 11.59 -4.28
CA TRP A 62 3.67 11.17 -3.85
C TRP A 62 2.79 12.42 -3.68
N ASP A 63 1.61 12.46 -4.31
CA ASP A 63 0.68 13.60 -4.22
C ASP A 63 -0.58 13.32 -3.39
N GLY A 64 -0.60 12.23 -2.63
CA GLY A 64 -1.76 11.78 -1.87
C GLY A 64 -2.66 10.81 -2.64
N LYS A 65 -2.49 10.67 -3.95
CA LYS A 65 -3.27 9.77 -4.82
C LYS A 65 -2.39 8.86 -5.67
N ALA A 66 -1.29 9.37 -6.22
CA ALA A 66 -0.40 8.65 -7.10
C ALA A 66 1.08 8.92 -6.78
N VAL A 67 1.92 7.91 -7.01
CA VAL A 67 3.37 8.10 -7.13
C VAL A 67 3.63 8.41 -8.60
N ARG A 68 4.24 9.57 -8.88
CA ARG A 68 4.53 10.06 -10.22
C ARG A 68 5.98 10.47 -10.37
N SER A 69 6.48 10.44 -11.60
CA SER A 69 7.75 11.06 -11.97
C SER A 69 7.45 12.17 -12.99
N ASP A 70 7.84 13.40 -12.67
CA ASP A 70 7.68 14.55 -13.58
C ASP A 70 8.88 14.72 -14.54
N ALA A 71 9.88 13.83 -14.46
CA ALA A 71 11.03 13.89 -15.36
C ALA A 71 10.61 13.43 -16.77
N PRO A 72 10.88 14.22 -17.83
CA PRO A 72 10.42 13.93 -19.20
C PRO A 72 10.87 12.56 -19.74
N TYR A 73 12.02 12.07 -19.29
CA TYR A 73 12.62 10.80 -19.74
C TYR A 73 12.39 9.62 -18.80
N SER A 74 11.62 9.81 -17.73
CA SER A 74 11.37 8.78 -16.71
C SER A 74 10.78 7.50 -17.28
N GLY A 75 9.87 7.62 -18.26
CA GLY A 75 9.28 6.48 -18.96
C GLY A 75 10.26 5.77 -19.89
N PHE A 76 11.08 6.52 -20.63
CA PHE A 76 12.11 5.92 -21.51
C PHE A 76 13.12 5.11 -20.70
N LEU A 77 13.48 5.56 -19.50
CA LEU A 77 14.34 4.78 -18.61
C LEU A 77 13.66 3.52 -18.09
N GLU A 78 12.42 3.63 -17.62
CA GLU A 78 11.70 2.49 -17.04
C GLU A 78 11.44 1.38 -18.07
N PHE A 79 11.06 1.75 -19.29
CA PHE A 79 10.63 0.79 -20.31
C PHE A 79 11.67 0.52 -21.39
N GLY A 80 12.71 1.34 -21.49
CA GLY A 80 13.70 1.29 -22.56
C GLY A 80 13.18 1.91 -23.87
N THR A 81 14.08 1.95 -24.86
CA THR A 81 13.81 2.34 -26.25
C THR A 81 14.57 1.38 -27.18
N GLU A 82 14.43 1.54 -28.50
CA GLU A 82 15.20 0.75 -29.48
C GLU A 82 16.71 0.83 -29.25
N ASN A 83 17.20 2.01 -28.84
CA ASN A 83 18.63 2.28 -28.67
C ASN A 83 19.09 2.23 -27.21
N GLN A 84 18.19 2.01 -26.26
CA GLN A 84 18.49 2.06 -24.83
C GLN A 84 17.80 0.94 -24.07
N LYS A 85 18.60 0.10 -23.39
CA LYS A 85 18.06 -0.94 -22.50
C LYS A 85 17.27 -0.32 -21.35
N LYS A 86 16.15 -0.96 -21.01
CA LYS A 86 15.34 -0.60 -19.85
C LYS A 86 16.15 -0.68 -18.55
N GLN A 87 15.88 0.24 -17.65
CA GLN A 87 16.43 0.32 -16.31
C GLN A 87 15.25 0.43 -15.37
N GLU A 88 14.69 -0.70 -14.95
CA GLU A 88 13.50 -0.73 -14.10
C GLU A 88 13.80 -0.22 -12.69
N TYR A 89 13.11 0.84 -12.27
CA TYR A 89 13.22 1.43 -10.93
C TYR A 89 11.85 1.84 -10.36
N PHE A 90 10.85 2.04 -11.22
CA PHE A 90 9.57 2.63 -10.85
C PHE A 90 8.54 1.55 -10.47
N PHE A 91 8.07 0.75 -11.43
CA PHE A 91 6.96 -0.20 -11.21
C PHE A 91 7.32 -1.29 -10.22
N LYS A 92 8.56 -1.80 -10.32
CA LYS A 92 9.07 -2.83 -9.41
C LYS A 92 8.96 -2.39 -7.94
N ASN A 93 9.33 -1.15 -7.65
CA ASN A 93 9.30 -0.60 -6.30
C ASN A 93 7.89 -0.31 -5.80
N ILE A 94 7.01 0.18 -6.67
CA ILE A 94 5.60 0.39 -6.35
C ILE A 94 4.91 -0.96 -6.04
N LEU A 95 5.12 -1.96 -6.89
CA LEU A 95 4.53 -3.29 -6.70
C LEU A 95 5.03 -3.94 -5.40
N ALA A 96 6.32 -3.80 -5.09
CA ALA A 96 6.89 -4.31 -3.85
C ALA A 96 6.23 -3.66 -2.62
N GLU A 97 6.02 -2.35 -2.63
CA GLU A 97 5.33 -1.68 -1.50
C GLU A 97 3.85 -1.91 -1.44
N LEU A 98 3.16 -2.09 -2.56
CA LEU A 98 1.77 -2.51 -2.56
C LEU A 98 1.63 -3.86 -1.84
N LYS A 99 2.45 -4.86 -2.23
CA LYS A 99 2.47 -6.18 -1.60
C LYS A 99 2.79 -6.11 -0.10
N ARG A 100 3.77 -5.27 0.29
CA ARG A 100 4.12 -5.05 1.69
C ARG A 100 2.97 -4.42 2.49
N THR A 101 2.28 -3.46 1.90
CA THR A 101 1.18 -2.72 2.53
C THR A 101 -0.01 -3.63 2.75
N ILE A 102 -0.39 -4.43 1.75
CA ILE A 102 -1.43 -5.45 1.86
C ILE A 102 -1.15 -6.38 3.05
N ARG A 103 0.06 -6.97 3.10
CA ARG A 103 0.47 -7.85 4.22
C ARG A 103 0.41 -7.16 5.58
N THR A 104 0.78 -5.88 5.63
CA THR A 104 0.75 -5.07 6.86
C THR A 104 -0.68 -4.87 7.33
N ILE A 105 -1.60 -4.56 6.40
CA ILE A 105 -3.02 -4.39 6.67
C ILE A 105 -3.63 -5.72 7.14
N GLU A 106 -3.39 -6.82 6.43
CA GLU A 106 -3.84 -8.16 6.81
C GLU A 106 -3.38 -8.52 8.23
N THR A 107 -2.09 -8.31 8.53
CA THR A 107 -1.54 -8.57 9.87
C THR A 107 -2.22 -7.73 10.94
N LYS A 108 -2.50 -6.45 10.67
CA LYS A 108 -3.18 -5.55 11.61
C LYS A 108 -4.64 -5.93 11.82
N ILE A 109 -5.35 -6.32 10.76
CA ILE A 109 -6.72 -6.86 10.85
C ILE A 109 -6.73 -8.11 11.73
N GLN A 110 -5.85 -9.08 11.45
CA GLN A 110 -5.75 -10.31 12.24
C GLN A 110 -5.44 -10.04 13.72
N ARG A 111 -4.51 -9.13 14.01
CA ARG A 111 -4.21 -8.71 15.39
C ARG A 111 -5.38 -8.02 16.08
N THR A 112 -6.19 -7.27 15.32
CA THR A 112 -7.36 -6.57 15.83
C THR A 112 -8.51 -7.53 16.14
N LEU A 113 -8.61 -8.65 15.41
CA LEU A 113 -9.61 -9.70 15.63
C LEU A 113 -9.21 -10.69 16.74
N ARG A 114 -7.91 -10.91 16.97
CA ARG A 114 -7.40 -11.80 18.03
C ARG A 114 -7.42 -11.18 19.43
N ARG A 115 -7.38 -9.84 19.51
CA ARG A 115 -7.55 -9.07 20.76
C ARG A 115 -9.01 -8.70 20.93
#